data_AF-A0A844TEM6-F1
#
_entry.id   AF-A0A844TEM6-F1
#
_cell.length_a   1.000
_cell.length_b   1.000
_cell.length_c   1.000
_cell.angle_alpha   90.00
_cell.angle_beta   90.00
_cell.angle_gamma   90.00
#
_symmetry.space_group_name_H-M   'P 1'
#
loop_
_entity.id
_entity.type
_entity.pdbx_description
1 polymer ?
#
loop_
_entity_poly.entity_id
_entity_poly.type
_entity_poly.pdbx_seq_one_letter_code
_entity_poly.pdbx_strand_id
1 'polypeptide(L)'
;MPIPLRIYITPFAERGALESAKWSCDTAKKAVDVVNTIWSKASIVFVIKDCLTDKPLDMAKNARNNDQRLLDVLSLRHDPDNAVHIYLLNPIENLSAGGGSYLHGDPEPASFVQWYGNDFANGRAWAHELGHLMSVDHVEIDYTNERQAAALRGNLMTKGLSVGSDLTKRQIETARGSKLVKRFGG
;
A
#
# COMPACT_ATOMS: atom_id res chain seq x y z
N MET A 1 -16.18 -5.73 11.30
CA MET A 1 -15.57 -6.97 10.75
C MET A 1 -14.21 -6.63 10.16
N PRO A 2 -13.23 -7.56 10.15
CA PRO A 2 -11.91 -7.31 9.56
C PRO A 2 -11.99 -7.18 8.03
N ILE A 3 -11.13 -6.34 7.45
CA ILE A 3 -11.02 -6.13 6.01
C ILE A 3 -10.13 -7.23 5.40
N PRO A 4 -10.66 -8.07 4.49
CA PRO A 4 -9.89 -9.14 3.89
C PRO A 4 -8.90 -8.59 2.84
N LEU A 5 -7.66 -9.06 2.92
CA LEU A 5 -6.58 -8.79 1.97
C LEU A 5 -6.28 -10.04 1.16
N ARG A 6 -6.13 -9.89 -0.15
CA ARG A 6 -5.54 -10.91 -1.03
C ARG A 6 -4.20 -10.40 -1.53
N ILE A 7 -3.15 -11.17 -1.26
CA ILE A 7 -1.77 -10.74 -1.50
C ILE A 7 -1.19 -11.49 -2.70
N TYR A 8 -0.60 -10.73 -3.61
CA TYR A 8 0.07 -11.21 -4.80
C TYR A 8 1.53 -10.76 -4.78
N ILE A 9 2.44 -11.66 -4.43
CA ILE A 9 3.87 -11.43 -4.57
C ILE A 9 4.19 -11.49 -6.05
N THR A 10 4.55 -10.35 -6.64
CA THR A 10 4.72 -10.21 -8.10
C THR A 10 6.17 -9.85 -8.40
N PRO A 11 7.03 -10.83 -8.71
CA PRO A 11 8.40 -10.57 -9.16
C PRO A 11 8.40 -9.83 -10.49
N PHE A 12 9.46 -9.10 -10.80
CA PHE A 12 9.67 -8.59 -12.15
C PHE A 12 10.35 -9.63 -13.04
N ALA A 13 10.12 -9.52 -14.33
CA ALA A 13 10.97 -10.12 -15.35
C ALA A 13 11.32 -9.05 -16.40
N GLU A 14 12.37 -9.29 -17.16
CA GLU A 14 12.68 -8.49 -18.35
C GLU A 14 13.08 -9.43 -19.48
N ARG A 15 12.26 -9.45 -20.54
CA ARG A 15 12.44 -10.34 -21.71
C ARG A 15 12.52 -11.81 -21.30
N GLY A 16 11.63 -12.22 -20.40
CA GLY A 16 11.57 -13.57 -19.85
C GLY A 16 12.62 -13.90 -18.77
N ALA A 17 13.60 -13.02 -18.50
CA ALA A 17 14.57 -13.23 -17.43
C ALA A 17 13.97 -12.81 -16.08
N LEU A 18 13.73 -13.78 -15.19
CA LEU A 18 13.14 -13.57 -13.87
C LEU A 18 14.11 -12.86 -12.91
N GLU A 19 13.63 -11.84 -12.21
CA GLU A 19 14.33 -11.25 -11.07
C GLU A 19 13.99 -11.99 -9.78
N SER A 20 14.98 -12.16 -8.90
CA SER A 20 14.76 -12.76 -7.58
C SER A 20 13.76 -11.93 -6.77
N ALA A 21 12.68 -12.56 -6.31
CA ALA A 21 11.69 -11.92 -5.46
C ALA A 21 12.31 -11.45 -4.14
N LYS A 22 11.92 -10.25 -3.68
CA LYS A 22 12.28 -9.71 -2.36
C LYS A 22 11.19 -9.95 -1.31
N TRP A 23 9.94 -10.00 -1.75
CA TRP A 23 8.81 -10.37 -0.90
C TRP A 23 8.65 -11.89 -0.78
N SER A 24 8.11 -12.31 0.35
CA SER A 24 7.58 -13.65 0.60
C SER A 24 6.29 -13.51 1.40
N CYS A 25 5.50 -14.57 1.52
CA CYS A 25 4.28 -14.50 2.33
C CYS A 25 4.58 -14.26 3.81
N ASP A 26 5.76 -14.65 4.28
CA ASP A 26 6.19 -14.39 5.65
C ASP A 26 6.55 -12.92 5.87
N THR A 27 7.26 -12.28 4.92
CA THR A 27 7.52 -10.83 5.03
C THR A 27 6.25 -10.01 4.84
N ALA A 28 5.31 -10.49 4.02
CA ALA A 28 3.99 -9.87 3.89
C ALA A 28 3.18 -9.92 5.20
N LYS A 29 3.17 -11.07 5.90
CA LYS A 29 2.51 -11.19 7.22
C LYS A 29 3.07 -10.19 8.23
N LYS A 30 4.40 -10.10 8.35
CA LYS A 30 5.05 -9.14 9.26
C LYS A 30 4.74 -7.69 8.90
N ALA A 31 4.66 -7.36 7.61
CA ALA A 31 4.24 -6.04 7.17
C ALA A 31 2.77 -5.76 7.55
N VAL A 32 1.87 -6.75 7.46
CA VAL A 32 0.47 -6.61 7.90
C VAL A 32 0.36 -6.41 9.41
N ASP A 33 1.23 -7.02 10.23
CA ASP A 33 1.26 -6.75 11.68
C ASP A 33 1.55 -5.27 11.97
N VAL A 34 2.47 -4.67 11.21
CA VAL A 34 2.77 -3.23 11.28
C VAL A 34 1.58 -2.40 10.79
N VAL A 35 0.96 -2.77 9.65
CA VAL A 35 -0.27 -2.12 9.16
C VAL A 35 -1.35 -2.09 10.23
N ASN A 36 -1.63 -3.24 10.86
CA ASN A 36 -2.64 -3.37 11.90
C ASN A 36 -2.27 -2.58 13.16
N THR A 37 -0.99 -2.53 13.52
CA THR A 37 -0.53 -1.68 14.63
C THR A 37 -0.84 -0.21 14.38
N ILE A 38 -0.59 0.28 13.16
CA ILE A 38 -0.85 1.68 12.78
C ILE A 38 -2.35 1.98 12.76
N TRP A 39 -3.13 1.12 12.10
CA TRP A 39 -4.57 1.31 11.91
C TRP A 39 -5.44 0.92 13.12
N SER A 40 -4.85 0.29 14.15
CA SER A 40 -5.51 0.04 15.44
C SER A 40 -6.04 1.32 16.10
N LYS A 41 -5.38 2.47 15.88
CA LYS A 41 -5.82 3.81 16.33
C LYS A 41 -7.21 4.17 15.79
N ALA A 42 -7.60 3.62 14.64
CA ALA A 42 -8.91 3.78 14.01
C ALA A 42 -9.84 2.58 14.23
N SER A 43 -9.41 1.57 15.01
CA SER A 43 -10.11 0.29 15.18
C SER A 43 -10.36 -0.46 13.87
N ILE A 44 -9.45 -0.31 12.90
CA ILE A 44 -9.50 -1.00 11.61
C ILE A 44 -8.48 -2.13 11.64
N VAL A 45 -8.90 -3.33 11.26
CA VAL A 45 -8.07 -4.53 11.23
C VAL A 45 -8.14 -5.15 9.84
N PHE A 46 -6.98 -5.47 9.28
CA PHE A 46 -6.81 -6.15 8.02
C PHE A 46 -6.37 -7.60 8.27
N VAL A 47 -6.92 -8.54 7.51
CA VAL A 47 -6.62 -9.97 7.64
C VAL A 47 -6.27 -10.54 6.28
N ILE A 48 -5.16 -11.28 6.22
CA ILE A 48 -4.74 -11.98 5.01
C ILE A 48 -5.67 -13.17 4.78
N LYS A 49 -6.48 -13.09 3.73
CA LYS A 49 -7.33 -14.20 3.26
C LYS A 49 -6.50 -15.21 2.47
N ASP A 50 -5.59 -14.70 1.63
CA ASP A 50 -4.72 -15.51 0.79
C ASP A 50 -3.42 -14.76 0.48
N CYS A 51 -2.35 -15.51 0.27
CA CYS A 51 -1.06 -15.00 -0.16
C CYS A 51 -0.40 -15.97 -1.13
N LEU A 52 -0.19 -15.51 -2.36
CA LEU A 52 0.31 -16.31 -3.46
C LEU A 52 1.47 -15.60 -4.16
N THR A 53 2.35 -16.39 -4.78
CA THR A 53 3.31 -15.87 -5.75
C THR A 53 2.64 -15.81 -7.12
N ASP A 54 2.47 -14.60 -7.65
CA ASP A 54 1.86 -14.35 -8.95
C ASP A 54 2.86 -14.56 -10.10
N LYS A 55 2.34 -14.61 -11.33
CA LYS A 55 3.14 -14.60 -12.55
C LYS A 55 4.03 -13.36 -12.58
N PRO A 56 5.31 -13.47 -12.99
CA PRO A 56 6.18 -12.31 -13.08
C PRO A 56 5.60 -11.19 -13.96
N LEU A 57 5.87 -9.95 -13.61
CA LEU A 57 5.58 -8.80 -14.45
C LEU A 57 6.76 -8.55 -15.38
N ASP A 58 6.65 -9.07 -16.62
CA ASP A 58 7.63 -8.82 -17.67
C ASP A 58 7.51 -7.38 -18.17
N MET A 59 8.39 -6.52 -17.69
CA MET A 59 8.38 -5.09 -17.96
C MET A 59 9.81 -4.56 -17.89
N ALA A 60 10.23 -3.81 -18.90
CA ALA A 60 11.53 -3.15 -18.92
C ALA A 60 11.69 -2.21 -17.72
N LYS A 61 12.89 -2.15 -17.12
CA LYS A 61 13.15 -1.38 -15.89
C LYS A 61 12.73 0.09 -15.98
N ASN A 62 13.00 0.72 -17.11
CA ASN A 62 12.64 2.12 -17.39
C ASN A 62 11.13 2.39 -17.49
N ALA A 63 10.31 1.35 -17.68
CA ALA A 63 8.85 1.47 -17.81
C ALA A 63 8.11 1.28 -16.48
N ARG A 64 8.82 0.90 -15.41
CA ARG A 64 8.26 0.62 -14.08
C ARG A 64 8.09 1.86 -13.21
N ASN A 65 8.59 3.02 -13.62
CA ASN A 65 8.59 4.26 -12.83
C ASN A 65 7.27 5.07 -12.90
N ASN A 66 6.17 4.42 -13.32
CA ASN A 66 4.86 5.03 -13.40
C ASN A 66 3.86 4.17 -12.62
N ASP A 67 3.47 4.67 -11.44
CA ASP A 67 2.61 3.96 -10.50
C ASP A 67 1.25 3.61 -11.10
N GLN A 68 0.63 4.56 -11.82
CA GLN A 68 -0.65 4.36 -12.48
C GLN A 68 -0.57 3.23 -13.51
N ARG A 69 0.44 3.25 -14.38
CA ARG A 69 0.64 2.19 -15.39
C ARG A 69 0.89 0.83 -14.75
N LEU A 70 1.67 0.77 -13.68
CA LEU A 70 1.91 -0.48 -12.95
C LEU A 70 0.62 -1.02 -12.35
N LEU A 71 -0.11 -0.17 -11.63
CA LEU A 71 -1.35 -0.59 -10.96
C LEU A 71 -2.42 -1.01 -11.97
N ASP A 72 -2.56 -0.31 -13.10
CA ASP A 72 -3.46 -0.70 -14.20
C ASP A 72 -3.16 -2.09 -14.73
N VAL A 73 -1.88 -2.41 -14.97
CA VAL A 73 -1.49 -3.73 -15.48
C VAL A 73 -1.72 -4.81 -14.42
N LEU A 74 -1.47 -4.50 -13.16
CA LEU A 74 -1.63 -5.45 -12.06
C LEU A 74 -3.09 -5.76 -11.76
N SER A 75 -3.95 -4.72 -11.68
CA SER A 75 -5.37 -4.86 -11.36
C SER A 75 -6.15 -5.65 -12.40
N LEU A 76 -5.70 -5.66 -13.66
CA LEU A 76 -6.31 -6.43 -14.75
C LEU A 76 -5.95 -7.93 -14.75
N ARG A 77 -5.04 -8.38 -13.89
CA ARG A 77 -4.57 -9.79 -13.90
C ARG A 77 -5.50 -10.76 -13.21
N HIS A 78 -6.31 -10.26 -12.28
CA HIS A 78 -7.10 -11.10 -11.39
C HIS A 78 -8.55 -10.67 -11.44
N ASP A 79 -9.43 -11.67 -11.39
CA ASP A 79 -10.86 -11.42 -11.38
C ASP A 79 -11.27 -10.68 -10.09
N PRO A 80 -12.29 -9.82 -10.20
CA PRO A 80 -12.88 -9.13 -9.06
C PRO A 80 -13.34 -10.11 -7.98
N ASP A 81 -13.09 -9.80 -6.70
CA ASP A 81 -13.66 -10.53 -5.59
C ASP A 81 -13.77 -9.68 -4.33
N ASN A 82 -14.49 -10.19 -3.31
CA ASN A 82 -14.73 -9.46 -2.08
C ASN A 82 -13.50 -9.41 -1.14
N ALA A 83 -12.40 -8.81 -1.59
CA ALA A 83 -11.17 -8.54 -0.86
C ALA A 83 -10.42 -7.34 -1.46
N VAL A 84 -9.55 -6.72 -0.67
CA VAL A 84 -8.59 -5.72 -1.18
C VAL A 84 -7.42 -6.46 -1.80
N HIS A 85 -7.13 -6.19 -3.08
CA HIS A 85 -6.03 -6.82 -3.80
C HIS A 85 -4.73 -6.03 -3.57
N ILE A 86 -3.70 -6.70 -3.07
CA ILE A 86 -2.42 -6.10 -2.77
C ILE A 86 -1.30 -6.78 -3.56
N TYR A 87 -0.65 -6.00 -4.41
CA TYR A 87 0.47 -6.43 -5.24
C TYR A 87 1.80 -6.03 -4.61
N LEU A 88 2.61 -7.01 -4.22
CA LEU A 88 3.89 -6.78 -3.56
C LEU A 88 5.03 -6.94 -4.57
N LEU A 89 5.69 -5.83 -4.89
CA LEU A 89 6.67 -5.73 -5.97
C LEU A 89 8.10 -5.66 -5.44
N ASN A 90 9.06 -6.08 -6.26
CA ASN A 90 10.47 -5.78 -6.03
C ASN A 90 10.75 -4.26 -6.02
N PRO A 91 11.89 -3.79 -5.47
CA PRO A 91 12.25 -2.38 -5.51
C PRO A 91 12.32 -1.88 -6.95
N ILE A 92 11.73 -0.71 -7.20
CA ILE A 92 11.76 -0.03 -8.49
C ILE A 92 12.80 1.09 -8.42
N GLU A 93 13.77 1.04 -9.32
CA GLU A 93 14.83 2.04 -9.41
C GLU A 93 14.24 3.42 -9.73
N ASN A 94 14.74 4.46 -9.06
CA ASN A 94 14.29 5.85 -9.19
C ASN A 94 12.85 6.15 -8.73
N LEU A 95 12.17 5.18 -8.10
CA LEU A 95 10.88 5.39 -7.48
C LEU A 95 11.07 5.63 -5.98
N SER A 96 11.17 6.92 -5.61
CA SER A 96 11.52 7.33 -4.23
C SER A 96 10.44 6.96 -3.22
N ALA A 97 9.16 7.04 -3.58
CA ALA A 97 8.06 6.51 -2.77
C ALA A 97 7.09 5.80 -3.74
N GLY A 98 7.27 4.48 -3.85
CA GLY A 98 6.49 3.61 -4.71
C GLY A 98 5.32 2.97 -3.99
N GLY A 99 4.15 3.19 -4.54
CA GLY A 99 2.89 2.62 -4.12
C GLY A 99 1.80 3.23 -4.99
N GLY A 100 0.68 2.54 -5.09
CA GLY A 100 -0.46 3.06 -5.82
C GLY A 100 -1.72 2.42 -5.29
N SER A 101 -2.84 3.11 -5.45
CA SER A 101 -4.14 2.61 -5.01
C SER A 101 -5.29 3.18 -5.82
N TYR A 102 -6.34 2.38 -6.02
CA TYR A 102 -7.59 2.84 -6.62
C TYR A 102 -8.71 2.99 -5.58
N LEU A 103 -9.08 4.25 -5.30
CA LEU A 103 -10.21 4.57 -4.42
C LEU A 103 -11.55 4.03 -4.95
N HIS A 104 -11.70 4.02 -6.29
CA HIS A 104 -12.95 3.76 -7.01
C HIS A 104 -12.73 2.90 -8.26
N GLY A 105 -11.67 2.08 -8.26
CA GLY A 105 -11.36 1.19 -9.38
C GLY A 105 -12.36 0.05 -9.41
N ASP A 106 -13.63 0.34 -9.70
CA ASP A 106 -14.62 -0.65 -10.06
C ASP A 106 -13.97 -1.53 -11.15
N PRO A 107 -13.83 -2.84 -10.92
CA PRO A 107 -14.64 -3.62 -9.99
C PRO A 107 -14.15 -3.81 -8.53
N GLU A 108 -12.88 -3.55 -8.15
CA GLU A 108 -12.38 -3.82 -6.78
C GLU A 108 -11.25 -2.88 -6.30
N PRO A 109 -11.14 -2.61 -4.97
CA PRO A 109 -10.04 -1.82 -4.42
C PRO A 109 -8.72 -2.59 -4.54
N ALA A 110 -7.77 -2.00 -5.25
CA ALA A 110 -6.44 -2.55 -5.48
C ALA A 110 -5.35 -1.58 -5.03
N SER A 111 -4.22 -2.11 -4.58
CA SER A 111 -3.01 -1.35 -4.30
C SER A 111 -1.75 -2.16 -4.60
N PHE A 112 -0.64 -1.49 -4.91
CA PHE A 112 0.68 -2.12 -4.92
C PHE A 112 1.63 -1.45 -3.94
N VAL A 113 2.62 -2.21 -3.47
CA VAL A 113 3.68 -1.76 -2.57
C VAL A 113 5.00 -2.39 -3.00
N GLN A 114 6.04 -1.58 -3.22
CA GLN A 114 7.38 -2.09 -3.49
C GLN A 114 8.12 -2.48 -2.20
N TRP A 115 9.18 -3.27 -2.33
CA TRP A 115 10.04 -3.64 -1.21
C TRP A 115 10.93 -2.48 -0.74
N TYR A 116 10.91 -2.20 0.56
CA TYR A 116 11.65 -1.12 1.23
C TYR A 116 12.78 -1.59 2.16
N GLY A 117 13.16 -2.87 2.10
CA GLY A 117 14.32 -3.40 2.83
C GLY A 117 14.02 -4.03 4.18
N ASN A 118 12.93 -3.64 4.86
CA ASN A 118 12.57 -4.19 6.17
C ASN A 118 11.05 -4.16 6.43
N ASP A 119 10.61 -4.97 7.39
CA ASP A 119 9.20 -5.19 7.73
C ASP A 119 8.47 -3.90 8.14
N PHE A 120 9.13 -3.00 8.90
CA PHE A 120 8.52 -1.75 9.34
C PHE A 120 8.29 -0.78 8.17
N ALA A 121 9.31 -0.55 7.33
CA ALA A 121 9.20 0.33 6.18
C ALA A 121 8.17 -0.20 5.17
N ASN A 122 8.18 -1.51 4.92
CA ASN A 122 7.18 -2.21 4.12
C ASN A 122 5.76 -2.03 4.65
N GLY A 123 5.56 -2.28 5.95
CA GLY A 123 4.25 -2.15 6.59
C GLY A 123 3.75 -0.71 6.64
N ARG A 124 4.63 0.27 6.87
CA ARG A 124 4.28 1.70 6.81
C ARG A 124 3.88 2.10 5.41
N ALA A 125 4.64 1.71 4.38
CA ALA A 125 4.32 2.05 3.00
C ALA A 125 2.96 1.45 2.61
N TRP A 126 2.72 0.21 2.98
CA TRP A 126 1.41 -0.43 2.78
C TRP A 126 0.29 0.28 3.55
N ALA A 127 0.52 0.64 4.82
CA ALA A 127 -0.47 1.36 5.61
C ALA A 127 -0.82 2.72 4.98
N HIS A 128 0.14 3.40 4.36
CA HIS A 128 -0.06 4.64 3.61
C HIS A 128 -0.98 4.43 2.41
N GLU A 129 -0.72 3.41 1.58
CA GLU A 129 -1.57 3.11 0.42
C GLU A 129 -2.98 2.67 0.81
N LEU A 130 -3.13 1.93 1.91
CA LEU A 130 -4.45 1.62 2.47
C LEU A 130 -5.16 2.90 2.96
N GLY A 131 -4.43 3.89 3.46
CA GLY A 131 -4.96 5.21 3.79
C GLY A 131 -5.61 5.88 2.59
N HIS A 132 -4.95 5.83 1.42
CA HIS A 132 -5.53 6.31 0.18
C HIS A 132 -6.81 5.58 -0.20
N LEU A 133 -6.86 4.24 -0.13
CA LEU A 133 -8.09 3.48 -0.37
C LEU A 133 -9.24 3.84 0.59
N MET A 134 -8.92 4.35 1.78
CA MET A 134 -9.87 4.83 2.78
C MET A 134 -10.14 6.34 2.69
N SER A 135 -9.86 6.96 1.52
CA SER A 135 -10.07 8.38 1.25
C SER A 135 -9.27 9.32 2.17
N VAL A 136 -8.14 8.87 2.70
CA VAL A 136 -7.24 9.73 3.47
C VAL A 136 -6.23 10.35 2.51
N ASP A 137 -6.32 11.67 2.37
CA ASP A 137 -5.45 12.43 1.48
C ASP A 137 -4.04 12.61 2.05
N HIS A 138 -3.10 12.92 1.16
CA HIS A 138 -1.75 13.35 1.56
C HIS A 138 -1.81 14.57 2.46
N VAL A 139 -0.85 14.61 3.38
CA VAL A 139 -0.51 15.80 4.14
C VAL A 139 0.69 16.45 3.48
N GLU A 140 0.50 17.67 3.00
CA GLU A 140 1.59 18.51 2.53
C GLU A 140 2.29 19.16 3.73
N ILE A 141 3.62 19.07 3.75
CA ILE A 141 4.43 19.73 4.77
C ILE A 141 4.91 21.06 4.20
N ASP A 142 4.47 22.14 4.81
CA ASP A 142 5.10 23.45 4.63
C ASP A 142 6.38 23.51 5.47
N TYR A 143 7.52 23.34 4.80
CA TYR A 143 8.84 23.41 5.44
C TYR A 143 9.25 24.83 5.85
N THR A 144 8.55 25.86 5.40
CA THR A 144 8.79 27.24 5.86
C THR A 144 8.23 27.48 7.26
N ASN A 145 7.27 26.65 7.68
CA ASN A 145 6.72 26.63 9.04
C ASN A 145 7.33 25.48 9.85
N GLU A 146 8.47 25.73 10.49
CA GLU A 146 9.23 24.70 11.21
C GLU A 146 8.41 23.94 12.27
N ARG A 147 7.50 24.65 12.96
CA ARG A 147 6.65 24.05 14.00
C ARG A 147 5.63 23.09 13.40
N GLN A 148 5.00 23.48 12.28
CA GLN A 148 4.08 22.62 11.55
C GLN A 148 4.83 21.44 10.92
N ALA A 149 5.98 21.69 10.31
CA ALA A 149 6.81 20.63 9.73
C ALA A 149 7.22 19.60 10.79
N ALA A 150 7.66 20.03 11.98
CA ALA A 150 7.97 19.14 13.07
C ALA A 150 6.77 18.28 13.50
N ALA A 151 5.56 18.87 13.57
CA ALA A 151 4.35 18.16 13.94
C ALA A 151 3.86 17.16 12.87
N LEU A 152 4.10 17.44 11.58
CA LEU A 152 3.60 16.63 10.46
C LEU A 152 4.62 15.62 9.92
N ARG A 153 5.90 15.74 10.26
CA ARG A 153 6.94 14.75 9.91
C ARG A 153 6.60 13.33 10.36
N GLY A 154 5.91 13.20 11.50
CA GLY A 154 5.46 11.93 12.05
C GLY A 154 4.19 11.38 11.39
N ASN A 155 3.51 12.13 10.52
CA ASN A 155 2.25 11.70 9.91
C ASN A 155 2.46 10.58 8.88
N LEU A 156 1.59 9.56 8.94
CA LEU A 156 1.57 8.45 8.00
C LEU A 156 1.37 8.94 6.56
N MET A 157 0.49 9.92 6.36
CA MET A 157 0.08 10.41 5.04
C MET A 157 0.96 11.54 4.50
N THR A 158 2.08 11.84 5.14
CA THR A 158 3.09 12.74 4.57
C THR A 158 3.62 12.16 3.27
N LYS A 159 3.64 12.98 2.23
CA LYS A 159 4.16 12.60 0.91
C LYS A 159 5.64 12.22 0.98
N GLY A 160 6.01 11.10 0.36
CA GLY A 160 7.38 10.59 0.34
C GLY A 160 7.70 9.60 1.45
N LEU A 161 8.99 9.22 1.55
CA LEU A 161 9.49 8.27 2.57
C LEU A 161 9.72 8.94 3.92
N SER A 162 8.64 9.30 4.61
CA SER A 162 8.73 9.60 6.04
C SER A 162 8.67 8.31 6.85
N VAL A 163 9.39 8.26 7.97
CA VAL A 163 9.30 7.16 8.96
C VAL A 163 8.08 7.30 9.88
N GLY A 164 7.26 8.33 9.66
CA GLY A 164 6.07 8.63 10.44
C GLY A 164 4.96 7.58 10.28
N SER A 165 4.24 7.31 11.36
CA SER A 165 3.10 6.39 11.41
C SER A 165 1.90 6.95 12.20
N ASP A 166 1.91 8.26 12.47
CA ASP A 166 0.84 8.92 13.20
C ASP A 166 -0.33 9.28 12.31
N LEU A 167 -1.52 9.21 12.90
CA LEU A 167 -2.78 9.60 12.29
C LEU A 167 -3.40 10.70 13.13
N THR A 168 -3.89 11.75 12.47
CA THR A 168 -4.69 12.78 13.13
C THR A 168 -6.10 12.26 13.40
N LYS A 169 -6.82 12.89 14.34
CA LYS A 169 -8.23 12.57 14.62
C LYS A 169 -9.09 12.61 13.35
N ARG A 170 -8.90 13.64 12.52
CA ARG A 170 -9.62 13.79 11.24
C ARG A 170 -9.34 12.62 10.30
N GLN A 171 -8.08 12.19 10.16
CA GLN A 171 -7.74 11.05 9.31
C GLN A 171 -8.37 9.74 9.82
N ILE A 172 -8.40 9.54 11.15
CA ILE A 172 -9.08 8.40 11.77
C ILE A 172 -10.58 8.42 11.45
N GLU A 173 -11.24 9.57 11.62
CA GLU A 173 -12.67 9.74 11.32
C GLU A 173 -12.97 9.52 9.83
N THR A 174 -12.17 10.09 8.94
CA THR A 174 -12.27 9.89 7.49
C THR A 174 -12.15 8.41 7.14
N ALA A 175 -11.12 7.73 7.65
CA ALA A 175 -10.89 6.32 7.34
C ALA A 175 -12.08 5.45 7.80
N ARG A 176 -12.55 5.64 9.03
CA ARG A 176 -13.72 4.94 9.57
C ARG A 176 -15.00 5.21 8.78
N GLY A 177 -15.14 6.43 8.26
CA GLY A 177 -16.29 6.84 7.45
C GLY A 177 -16.24 6.42 5.99
N SER A 178 -15.11 5.86 5.53
CA SER A 178 -14.86 5.54 4.13
C SER A 178 -15.77 4.43 3.59
N LYS A 179 -15.99 4.42 2.28
CA LYS A 179 -16.77 3.37 1.61
C LYS A 179 -16.15 1.98 1.81
N LEU A 180 -14.82 1.90 1.79
CA LEU A 180 -14.09 0.64 1.99
C LEU A 180 -14.38 0.04 3.37
N VAL A 181 -14.20 0.82 4.43
CA VAL A 181 -14.45 0.35 5.81
C VAL A 181 -15.92 -0.02 5.99
N LYS A 182 -16.85 0.78 5.45
CA LYS A 182 -18.29 0.47 5.48
C LYS A 182 -18.65 -0.81 4.73
N ARG A 183 -18.00 -1.09 3.59
CA ARG A 183 -18.22 -2.31 2.79
C ARG A 183 -17.90 -3.57 3.59
N PHE A 184 -16.82 -3.56 4.38
CA PHE A 184 -16.30 -4.74 5.07
C PHE A 184 -16.54 -4.77 6.58
N GLY A 185 -17.09 -3.70 7.17
CA GLY A 185 -17.13 -3.57 8.63
C GLY A 185 -18.16 -2.58 9.17
N GLY A 186 -19.27 -2.37 8.46
CA GLY A 186 -20.46 -1.71 9.01
C GLY A 186 -20.96 -2.35 10.29
#